data_AF-A0A974B493-F1
#
_entry.id   AF-A0A974B493-F1
#
_cell.length_a   1.000
_cell.length_b   1.000
_cell.length_c   1.000
_cell.angle_alpha   90.00
_cell.angle_beta   90.00
_cell.angle_gamma   90.00
#
_symmetry.space_group_name_H-M   'P 1'
#
loop_
_entity.id
_entity.type
_entity.pdbx_description
1 polymer ?
#
loop_
_entity_poly.entity_id
_entity_poly.type
_entity_poly.pdbx_seq_one_letter_code
_entity_poly.pdbx_strand_id
1 'polypeptide(L)'
;LTESSPVYDLKAKYVGMTSVILTWLLNSSASNSYRIEYGNDTSVRESLKSNGTEVEITELIPGTMYSFVVFAVLDGNETEGVPLRLYTKPSPVLHLKAEYVGVTSVNLTWEVNDTASDSYTYRIEVAKDIPIRNVTSSGPKAEITELIPGTMYEFTVFAVAADNETEGEGRSRLNYTKPSPVLHLQAEYVGVTSVNLTWEVNDTASDSYTYRIEVVKDTPIRNVTSSGPKAEVTELIPGTMYEFTVHAVAADNGTEGEGRSIAIYTSKS
;
A
#
# COMPACT_ATOMS: atom_id res chain seq x y z
N LEU A 1 40.40 8.53 37.44
CA LEU A 1 39.25 7.69 37.81
C LEU A 1 38.06 8.37 37.17
N THR A 2 37.47 7.79 36.13
CA THR A 2 36.20 8.28 35.59
C THR A 2 35.13 8.06 36.66
N GLU A 3 34.47 9.12 37.11
CA GLU A 3 33.36 8.99 38.05
C GLU A 3 32.17 8.30 37.37
N SER A 4 31.47 7.44 38.14
CA SER A 4 30.21 6.83 37.71
C SER A 4 29.24 7.91 37.25
N SER A 5 28.54 7.67 36.14
CA SER A 5 27.57 8.63 35.60
C SER A 5 26.40 8.87 36.58
N PRO A 6 26.03 10.13 36.88
CA PRO A 6 24.79 10.45 37.57
C PRO A 6 23.58 10.29 36.63
N VAL A 7 23.80 10.18 35.31
CA VAL A 7 22.77 9.93 34.30
C VAL A 7 22.35 8.46 34.36
N TYR A 8 21.05 8.20 34.30
CA TYR A 8 20.51 6.85 34.14
C TYR A 8 19.17 6.89 33.39
N ASP A 9 18.65 5.71 33.02
CA ASP A 9 17.38 5.57 32.27
C ASP A 9 17.34 6.41 30.97
N LEU A 10 18.47 6.44 30.25
CA LEU A 10 18.53 7.07 28.93
C LEU A 10 17.63 6.32 27.95
N LYS A 11 16.68 7.02 27.34
CA LYS A 11 15.74 6.47 26.37
C LYS A 11 15.30 7.51 25.35
N ALA A 12 14.76 7.03 24.25
CA ALA A 12 14.06 7.88 23.29
C ALA A 12 12.61 8.09 23.75
N LYS A 13 12.23 9.35 23.96
CA LYS A 13 10.85 9.78 24.16
C LYS A 13 10.08 9.79 22.83
N TYR A 14 10.79 10.09 21.73
CA TYR A 14 10.24 10.10 20.38
C TYR A 14 11.30 9.66 19.37
N VAL A 15 10.88 8.87 18.38
CA VAL A 15 11.71 8.46 17.23
C VAL A 15 10.93 8.80 15.96
N GLY A 16 11.44 9.78 15.23
CA GLY A 16 10.94 10.21 13.93
C GLY A 16 11.83 9.74 12.79
N MET A 17 11.54 10.26 11.60
CA MET A 17 12.34 9.98 10.40
C MET A 17 13.69 10.68 10.45
N THR A 18 13.68 11.97 10.78
CA THR A 18 14.89 12.82 10.77
C THR A 18 15.19 13.43 12.14
N SER A 19 14.47 13.03 13.17
CA SER A 19 14.71 13.49 14.54
C SER A 19 14.45 12.44 15.60
N VAL A 20 15.14 12.58 16.72
CA VAL A 20 14.97 11.78 17.94
C VAL A 20 14.95 12.72 19.13
N ILE A 21 13.99 12.52 20.04
CA ILE A 21 13.97 13.20 21.33
C ILE A 21 14.47 12.23 22.38
N LEU A 22 15.63 12.52 22.97
CA LEU A 22 16.21 11.75 24.06
C LEU A 22 15.82 12.34 25.40
N THR A 23 15.65 11.48 26.41
CA THR A 23 15.45 11.89 27.80
C THR A 23 16.18 10.95 28.76
N TRP A 24 16.58 11.46 29.91
CA TRP A 24 17.27 10.72 30.96
C TRP A 24 16.92 11.25 32.36
N LEU A 25 17.28 10.46 33.39
CA LEU A 25 17.10 10.80 34.79
C LEU A 25 18.45 11.03 35.50
N LEU A 26 18.40 11.61 36.70
CA LEU A 26 19.57 12.02 37.48
C LEU A 26 19.54 11.44 38.89
N ASN A 27 20.65 10.84 39.31
CA ASN A 27 20.83 10.36 40.69
C ASN A 27 21.37 11.45 41.63
N SER A 28 21.77 12.61 41.09
CA SER A 28 22.19 13.78 41.88
C SER A 28 21.71 15.08 41.24
N SER A 29 21.46 16.09 42.08
CA SER A 29 21.11 17.45 41.64
C SER A 29 22.32 18.29 41.23
N ALA A 30 23.52 17.72 41.13
CA ALA A 30 24.75 18.47 40.92
C ALA A 30 25.07 18.77 39.44
N SER A 31 24.40 18.10 38.49
CA SER A 31 24.65 18.30 37.05
C SER A 31 23.68 19.30 36.44
N ASN A 32 24.21 20.43 35.97
CA ASN A 32 23.44 21.47 35.26
C ASN A 32 23.69 21.49 33.74
N SER A 33 24.62 20.67 33.24
CA SER A 33 24.94 20.61 31.81
C SER A 33 25.32 19.20 31.38
N TYR A 34 24.93 18.87 30.15
CA TYR A 34 25.12 17.57 29.52
C TYR A 34 25.78 17.76 28.16
N ARG A 35 26.62 16.81 27.79
CA ARG A 35 27.16 16.67 26.44
C ARG A 35 26.61 15.39 25.84
N ILE A 36 26.10 15.48 24.63
CA ILE A 36 25.53 14.35 23.90
C ILE A 36 26.37 14.14 22.67
N GLU A 37 26.98 12.97 22.54
CA GLU A 37 27.61 12.50 21.30
C GLU A 37 26.63 11.62 20.55
N TYR A 38 26.57 11.79 19.23
CA TYR A 38 25.78 10.92 18.39
C TYR A 38 26.42 10.72 17.02
N GLY A 39 26.11 9.58 16.40
CA GLY A 39 26.56 9.27 15.05
C GLY A 39 26.02 7.93 14.59
N ASN A 40 26.01 7.74 13.28
CA ASN A 40 25.85 6.44 12.64
C ASN A 40 27.24 5.86 12.31
N ASP A 41 27.31 4.65 11.75
CA ASP A 41 28.59 3.99 11.46
C ASP A 41 29.39 4.64 10.31
N THR A 42 28.78 5.53 9.54
CA THR A 42 29.37 6.12 8.31
C THR A 42 29.74 7.60 8.45
N SER A 43 29.24 8.30 9.48
CA SER A 43 29.44 9.72 9.71
C SER A 43 30.42 10.03 10.84
N VAL A 44 30.99 11.24 10.79
CA VAL A 44 31.72 11.80 11.94
C VAL A 44 30.75 11.96 13.11
N ARG A 45 31.20 11.62 14.31
CA ARG A 45 30.39 11.83 15.52
C ARG A 45 30.18 13.32 15.74
N GLU A 46 28.92 13.70 15.85
CA GLU A 46 28.49 15.04 16.21
C GLU A 46 28.35 15.15 17.72
N SER A 47 28.39 16.39 18.22
CA SER A 47 28.22 16.64 19.64
C SER A 47 27.40 17.90 19.88
N LEU A 48 26.54 17.86 20.88
CA LEU A 48 25.72 18.99 21.31
C LEU A 48 25.72 19.10 22.84
N LYS A 49 25.33 20.28 23.34
CA LYS A 49 25.22 20.56 24.77
C LYS A 49 23.76 20.85 25.12
N SER A 50 23.31 20.36 26.27
CA SER A 50 21.99 20.66 26.83
C SER A 50 22.12 21.05 28.29
N ASN A 51 21.26 21.98 28.74
CA ASN A 51 21.11 22.34 30.16
C ASN A 51 19.89 21.67 30.80
N GLY A 52 19.21 20.79 30.06
CA GLY A 52 18.06 20.00 30.54
C GLY A 52 18.31 18.52 30.37
N THR A 53 17.38 17.71 30.88
CA THR A 53 17.41 16.24 30.79
C THR A 53 16.60 15.69 29.61
N GLU A 54 16.36 16.55 28.62
CA GLU A 54 15.71 16.25 27.36
C GLU A 54 16.44 17.01 26.26
N VAL A 55 16.62 16.37 25.11
CA VAL A 55 17.19 17.03 23.93
C VAL A 55 16.61 16.45 22.65
N GLU A 56 16.28 17.33 21.71
CA GLU A 56 15.92 16.97 20.35
C GLU A 56 17.16 17.02 19.46
N ILE A 57 17.38 15.94 18.72
CA ILE A 57 18.44 15.82 17.73
C ILE A 57 17.75 15.72 16.37
N THR A 58 18.05 16.65 15.47
CA THR A 58 17.42 16.77 14.15
C THR A 58 18.43 16.45 13.04
N GLU A 59 17.99 16.51 11.79
CA GLU A 59 18.83 16.29 10.60
C GLU A 59 19.46 14.88 10.53
N LEU A 60 18.83 13.90 11.21
CA LEU A 60 19.21 12.50 11.13
C LEU A 60 18.78 11.90 9.79
N ILE A 61 19.51 10.89 9.32
CA ILE A 61 19.16 10.12 8.13
C ILE A 61 18.04 9.15 8.51
N PRO A 62 16.94 9.04 7.74
CA PRO A 62 15.89 8.09 8.04
C PRO A 62 16.33 6.63 7.88
N GLY A 63 15.62 5.72 8.54
CA GLY A 63 15.87 4.28 8.53
C GLY A 63 17.29 3.85 8.91
N THR A 64 18.02 4.70 9.64
CA THR A 64 19.45 4.53 9.91
C THR A 64 19.70 4.29 11.39
N MET A 65 20.61 3.37 11.70
CA MET A 65 21.02 3.10 13.07
C MET A 65 21.92 4.22 13.60
N TYR A 66 21.55 4.79 14.74
CA TYR A 66 22.35 5.77 15.46
C TYR A 66 22.76 5.25 16.84
N SER A 67 23.98 5.61 17.25
CA SER A 67 24.48 5.45 18.61
C SER A 67 24.53 6.82 19.27
N PHE A 68 23.87 6.96 20.40
CA PHE A 68 23.84 8.15 21.24
C PHE A 68 24.57 7.86 22.55
N VAL A 69 25.34 8.81 23.06
CA VAL A 69 26.00 8.70 24.36
C VAL A 69 25.84 10.02 25.11
N VAL A 70 25.25 9.96 26.30
CA VAL A 70 25.03 11.14 27.15
C VAL A 70 26.05 11.16 28.29
N PHE A 71 26.76 12.27 28.43
CA PHE A 71 27.73 12.56 29.47
C PHE A 71 27.18 13.68 30.36
N ALA A 72 27.20 13.50 31.68
CA ALA A 72 27.03 14.61 32.61
C ALA A 72 28.34 15.39 32.74
N VAL A 73 28.22 16.71 32.85
CA VAL A 73 29.34 17.60 33.10
C VAL A 73 29.21 18.16 34.52
N LEU A 74 30.16 17.81 35.38
CA LEU A 74 30.23 18.19 36.79
C LEU A 74 31.53 18.98 37.02
N ASP A 75 31.42 20.24 37.45
CA ASP A 75 32.56 21.12 37.73
C ASP A 75 33.64 21.16 36.62
N GLY A 76 33.20 21.03 35.36
CA GLY A 76 34.06 21.03 34.17
C GLY A 76 34.64 19.66 33.78
N ASN A 77 34.38 18.61 34.55
CA ASN A 77 34.77 17.23 34.24
C ASN A 77 33.58 16.42 33.71
N GLU A 78 33.87 15.47 32.83
CA GLU A 78 32.87 14.56 32.25
C GLU A 78 32.82 13.24 33.00
N THR A 79 31.60 12.73 33.17
CA THR A 79 31.36 11.42 33.78
C THR A 79 31.50 10.31 32.75
N GLU A 80 31.35 9.06 33.18
CA GLU A 80 31.13 7.97 32.22
C GLU A 80 29.87 8.23 31.38
N GLY A 81 29.93 7.88 30.10
CA GLY A 81 28.85 8.10 29.13
C GLY A 81 27.80 6.98 29.16
N VAL A 82 26.53 7.33 29.10
CA VAL A 82 25.42 6.37 29.04
C VAL A 82 25.00 6.15 27.59
N PRO A 83 25.11 4.94 27.04
CA PRO A 83 24.82 4.69 25.62
C PRO A 83 23.34 4.33 25.36
N LEU A 84 22.86 4.66 24.16
CA LEU A 84 21.59 4.20 23.58
C LEU A 84 21.79 3.98 22.07
N ARG A 85 21.19 2.92 21.53
CA ARG A 85 21.18 2.64 20.09
C ARG A 85 19.76 2.39 19.61
N LEU A 86 19.41 2.97 18.47
CA LEU A 86 18.11 2.78 17.82
C LEU A 86 18.17 3.15 16.34
N TYR A 87 17.19 2.70 15.56
CA TYR A 87 16.96 3.15 14.20
C TYR A 87 16.02 4.36 14.19
N THR A 88 16.32 5.34 13.35
CA THR A 88 15.31 6.33 12.93
C THR A 88 14.26 5.64 12.06
N LYS A 89 13.04 6.19 11.99
CA LYS A 89 11.99 5.63 11.14
C LYS A 89 12.34 5.80 9.66
N PRO A 90 12.11 4.79 8.80
CA PRO A 90 12.19 4.96 7.35
C PRO A 90 11.28 6.07 6.83
N SER A 91 11.69 6.71 5.73
CA SER A 91 10.81 7.59 4.97
C SER A 91 9.59 6.81 4.42
N PRO A 92 8.38 7.41 4.34
CA PRO A 92 7.24 6.76 3.72
C PRO A 92 7.49 6.50 2.24
N VAL A 93 6.86 5.45 1.72
CA VAL A 93 6.95 5.17 0.28
C VAL A 93 6.23 6.26 -0.53
N LEU A 94 6.75 6.49 -1.73
CA LEU A 94 6.27 7.49 -2.67
C LEU A 94 5.63 6.84 -3.89
N HIS A 95 4.75 7.59 -4.56
CA HIS A 95 4.15 7.18 -5.84
C HIS A 95 3.58 5.75 -5.88
N LEU A 96 2.95 5.29 -4.79
CA LEU A 96 2.32 3.97 -4.73
C LEU A 96 1.28 3.81 -5.84
N LYS A 97 1.50 2.82 -6.71
CA LYS A 97 0.68 2.52 -7.88
C LYS A 97 0.39 1.02 -7.94
N ALA A 98 -0.74 0.68 -8.56
CA ALA A 98 -0.97 -0.66 -9.09
C ALA A 98 -0.65 -0.64 -10.57
N GLU A 99 0.47 -1.23 -10.96
CA GLU A 99 0.89 -1.39 -12.37
C GLU A 99 0.00 -2.39 -13.10
N TYR A 100 -0.47 -3.40 -12.37
CA TYR A 100 -1.38 -4.40 -12.90
C TYR A 100 -2.48 -4.69 -11.88
N VAL A 101 -3.70 -4.78 -12.40
CA VAL A 101 -4.89 -5.19 -11.67
C VAL A 101 -5.55 -6.31 -12.45
N GLY A 102 -5.46 -7.52 -11.91
CA GLY A 102 -6.05 -8.73 -12.44
C GLY A 102 -7.33 -9.13 -11.71
N VAL A 103 -7.80 -10.32 -12.04
CA VAL A 103 -9.00 -10.93 -11.45
C VAL A 103 -8.73 -11.34 -9.98
N THR A 104 -7.58 -11.94 -9.71
CA THR A 104 -7.21 -12.45 -8.37
C THR A 104 -5.85 -11.95 -7.88
N SER A 105 -5.24 -11.00 -8.58
CA SER A 105 -3.96 -10.44 -8.21
C SER A 105 -3.82 -8.96 -8.54
N VAL A 106 -2.96 -8.27 -7.79
CA VAL A 106 -2.56 -6.88 -8.01
C VAL A 106 -1.04 -6.78 -7.88
N ASN A 107 -0.39 -6.12 -8.83
CA ASN A 107 1.04 -5.81 -8.75
C ASN A 107 1.20 -4.35 -8.36
N LEU A 108 1.80 -4.11 -7.20
CA LEU A 108 2.08 -2.79 -6.68
C LEU A 108 3.54 -2.42 -6.95
N THR A 109 3.76 -1.13 -7.22
CA THR A 109 5.09 -0.49 -7.27
C THR A 109 5.05 0.81 -6.50
N TRP A 110 6.21 1.21 -5.98
CA TRP A 110 6.39 2.47 -5.28
C TRP A 110 7.84 2.92 -5.43
N GLU A 111 8.13 4.11 -4.93
CA GLU A 111 9.45 4.73 -4.93
C GLU A 111 9.85 5.06 -3.49
N VAL A 112 11.14 5.15 -3.21
CA VAL A 112 11.66 5.67 -1.93
C VAL A 112 12.83 6.59 -2.27
N ASN A 113 12.78 7.82 -1.78
CA ASN A 113 13.80 8.83 -2.04
C ASN A 113 14.58 9.10 -0.77
N ASP A 114 15.29 8.08 -0.30
CA ASP A 114 16.07 8.09 0.93
C ASP A 114 17.43 7.47 0.66
N THR A 115 18.49 8.06 1.19
CA THR A 115 19.85 7.53 1.08
C THR A 115 20.03 6.13 1.68
N ALA A 116 19.18 5.75 2.65
CA ALA A 116 19.22 4.44 3.29
C ALA A 116 18.28 3.39 2.63
N SER A 117 17.58 3.75 1.55
CA SER A 117 16.50 2.93 0.97
C SER A 117 16.93 1.53 0.51
N ASP A 118 18.20 1.36 0.15
CA ASP A 118 18.74 0.07 -0.30
C ASP A 118 18.73 -1.00 0.79
N SER A 119 18.65 -0.58 2.06
CA SER A 119 18.56 -1.47 3.22
C SER A 119 17.14 -1.83 3.63
N TYR A 120 16.12 -1.18 3.03
CA TYR A 120 14.73 -1.33 3.47
C TYR A 120 14.12 -2.63 2.95
N THR A 121 13.32 -3.25 3.80
CA THR A 121 12.28 -4.18 3.38
C THR A 121 10.91 -3.49 3.49
N TYR A 122 9.86 -4.16 3.03
CA TYR A 122 8.52 -3.58 2.98
C TYR A 122 7.50 -4.56 3.53
N ARG A 123 6.55 -4.03 4.30
CA ARG A 123 5.35 -4.73 4.73
C ARG A 123 4.14 -4.10 4.05
N ILE A 124 3.29 -4.93 3.48
CA ILE A 124 2.07 -4.54 2.77
C ILE A 124 0.90 -5.12 3.55
N GLU A 125 0.07 -4.25 4.11
CA GLU A 125 -1.24 -4.62 4.62
C GLU A 125 -2.21 -4.71 3.45
N VAL A 126 -2.93 -5.82 3.38
CA VAL A 126 -3.98 -6.08 2.40
C VAL A 126 -5.28 -6.16 3.18
N ALA A 127 -6.07 -5.09 3.12
CA ALA A 127 -7.33 -4.97 3.84
C ALA A 127 -8.50 -4.96 2.86
N LYS A 128 -9.46 -5.85 3.10
CA LYS A 128 -10.81 -5.80 2.51
C LYS A 128 -11.81 -5.75 3.65
N ASP A 129 -11.66 -6.73 4.54
CA ASP A 129 -12.36 -6.90 5.80
C ASP A 129 -11.36 -7.44 6.85
N ILE A 130 -11.83 -7.74 8.06
CA ILE A 130 -11.03 -8.39 9.10
C ILE A 130 -11.06 -9.91 8.88
N PRO A 131 -9.93 -10.65 9.00
CA PRO A 131 -8.59 -10.18 9.37
C PRO A 131 -7.79 -9.57 8.21
N ILE A 132 -6.92 -8.61 8.55
CA ILE A 132 -5.95 -8.02 7.62
C ILE A 132 -4.84 -9.03 7.34
N ARG A 133 -4.45 -9.16 6.06
CA ARG A 133 -3.33 -10.00 5.64
C ARG A 133 -2.08 -9.14 5.42
N ASN A 134 -0.93 -9.61 5.92
CA ASN A 134 0.37 -9.00 5.66
C ASN A 134 1.13 -9.76 4.56
N VAL A 135 1.75 -9.02 3.64
CA VAL A 135 2.70 -9.50 2.65
C VAL A 135 4.02 -8.75 2.84
N THR A 136 5.15 -9.41 2.65
CA THR A 136 6.46 -8.75 2.72
C THR A 136 7.13 -8.68 1.36
N SER A 137 7.97 -7.68 1.15
CA SER A 137 8.81 -7.55 -0.05
C SER A 137 10.21 -7.05 0.30
N SER A 138 11.21 -7.56 -0.41
CA SER A 138 12.60 -7.11 -0.31
C SER A 138 12.92 -5.93 -1.22
N GLY A 139 11.97 -5.46 -2.02
CA GLY A 139 12.17 -4.35 -2.95
C GLY A 139 10.92 -3.52 -3.16
N PRO A 140 11.00 -2.45 -3.96
CA PRO A 140 9.94 -1.45 -4.09
C PRO A 140 8.78 -1.88 -5.01
N LYS A 141 8.41 -3.16 -4.92
CA LYS A 141 7.32 -3.80 -5.66
C LYS A 141 6.81 -5.01 -4.92
N ALA A 142 5.54 -5.35 -5.08
CA ALA A 142 4.96 -6.59 -4.57
C ALA A 142 3.88 -7.10 -5.51
N GLU A 143 3.82 -8.42 -5.68
CA GLU A 143 2.68 -9.11 -6.27
C GLU A 143 1.82 -9.65 -5.13
N ILE A 144 0.55 -9.28 -5.12
CA ILE A 144 -0.42 -9.71 -4.13
C ILE A 144 -1.43 -10.62 -4.84
N THR A 145 -1.45 -11.89 -4.48
CA THR A 145 -2.31 -12.92 -5.08
C THR A 145 -3.44 -13.34 -4.14
N GLU A 146 -4.29 -14.28 -4.59
CA GLU A 146 -5.41 -14.84 -3.81
C GLU A 146 -6.44 -13.78 -3.40
N LEU A 147 -6.59 -12.75 -4.23
CA LEU A 147 -7.63 -11.75 -4.05
C LEU A 147 -8.96 -12.25 -4.63
N ILE A 148 -10.05 -11.79 -4.03
CA ILE A 148 -11.40 -12.06 -4.52
C ILE A 148 -11.64 -11.14 -5.73
N PRO A 149 -12.23 -11.61 -6.83
CA PRO A 149 -12.49 -10.74 -7.98
C PRO A 149 -13.58 -9.70 -7.71
N GLY A 150 -13.59 -8.65 -8.53
CA GLY A 150 -14.51 -7.50 -8.45
C GLY A 150 -14.62 -6.84 -7.08
N THR A 151 -13.59 -6.97 -6.25
CA THR A 151 -13.61 -6.60 -4.84
C THR A 151 -12.63 -5.46 -4.57
N MET A 152 -13.04 -4.50 -3.76
CA MET A 152 -12.18 -3.42 -3.28
C MET A 152 -11.21 -3.91 -2.21
N TYR A 153 -9.95 -3.58 -2.37
CA TYR A 153 -8.90 -3.74 -1.36
C TYR A 153 -8.22 -2.40 -1.10
N GLU A 154 -7.91 -2.14 0.17
CA GLU A 154 -6.92 -1.14 0.59
C GLU A 154 -5.57 -1.82 0.79
N PHE A 155 -4.56 -1.30 0.10
CA PHE A 155 -3.18 -1.73 0.20
C PHE A 155 -2.35 -0.65 0.90
N THR A 156 -1.81 -0.94 2.08
CA THR A 156 -0.97 0.00 2.82
C THR A 156 0.46 -0.51 2.88
N VAL A 157 1.39 0.24 2.30
CA VAL A 157 2.81 -0.14 2.24
C VAL A 157 3.60 0.65 3.28
N PHE A 158 4.35 -0.07 4.11
CA PHE A 158 5.28 0.45 5.12
C PHE A 158 6.71 0.08 4.73
N ALA A 159 7.61 1.06 4.74
CA ALA A 159 9.04 0.78 4.69
C ALA A 159 9.51 0.35 6.09
N VAL A 160 10.38 -0.65 6.14
CA VAL A 160 10.91 -1.25 7.36
C VAL A 160 12.43 -1.15 7.32
N ALA A 161 13.03 -0.64 8.39
CA ALA A 161 14.48 -0.50 8.50
C ALA A 161 15.19 -1.87 8.54
N ALA A 162 16.52 -1.85 8.49
CA ALA A 162 17.35 -3.06 8.44
C ALA A 162 17.22 -3.98 9.67
N ASP A 163 16.64 -3.50 10.77
CA ASP A 163 16.30 -4.30 11.95
C ASP A 163 15.05 -5.16 11.77
N ASN A 164 14.30 -4.99 10.67
CA ASN A 164 13.00 -5.62 10.39
C ASN A 164 11.91 -5.34 11.45
N GLU A 165 12.08 -4.29 12.24
CA GLU A 165 11.16 -3.93 13.33
C GLU A 165 10.71 -2.46 13.23
N THR A 166 11.63 -1.56 12.87
CA THR A 166 11.35 -0.12 12.85
C THR A 166 10.64 0.27 11.55
N GLU A 167 9.34 0.55 11.67
CA GLU A 167 8.49 0.93 10.53
C GLU A 167 8.33 2.44 10.37
N GLY A 168 8.35 2.86 9.10
CA GLY A 168 7.97 4.20 8.68
C GLY A 168 6.46 4.43 8.67
N GLU A 169 6.04 5.59 8.18
CA GLU A 169 4.63 5.86 7.94
C GLU A 169 4.13 5.06 6.72
N GLY A 170 2.93 4.49 6.86
CA GLY A 170 2.29 3.70 5.81
C GLY A 170 1.65 4.58 4.74
N ARG A 171 1.69 4.12 3.49
CA ARG A 171 0.96 4.77 2.38
C ARG A 171 -0.07 3.83 1.80
N SER A 172 -1.32 4.28 1.77
CA SER A 172 -2.47 3.50 1.29
C SER A 172 -2.81 3.74 -0.18
N ARG A 173 -3.40 2.73 -0.82
CA ARG A 173 -4.09 2.84 -2.12
C ARG A 173 -5.29 1.89 -2.17
N LEU A 174 -6.41 2.38 -2.69
CA LEU A 174 -7.60 1.57 -2.95
C LEU A 174 -7.61 1.07 -4.40
N ASN A 175 -7.92 -0.20 -4.59
CA ASN A 175 -8.08 -0.81 -5.91
C ASN A 175 -9.18 -1.88 -5.89
N TYR A 176 -10.04 -1.87 -6.90
CA TYR A 176 -10.90 -3.01 -7.20
C TYR A 176 -10.14 -4.01 -8.05
N THR A 177 -10.20 -5.29 -7.71
CA THR A 177 -9.82 -6.36 -8.63
C THR A 177 -10.80 -6.43 -9.79
N LYS A 178 -10.36 -6.97 -10.93
CA LYS A 178 -11.25 -7.17 -12.07
C LYS A 178 -12.30 -8.25 -11.74
N PRO A 179 -13.57 -8.07 -12.12
CA PRO A 179 -14.54 -9.15 -12.12
C PRO A 179 -14.06 -10.36 -12.94
N SER A 180 -14.51 -11.55 -12.56
CA SER A 180 -14.34 -12.73 -13.40
C SER A 180 -15.09 -12.59 -14.74
N PRO A 181 -14.57 -13.15 -15.84
CA PRO A 181 -15.29 -13.17 -17.11
C PRO A 181 -16.63 -13.89 -16.98
N VAL A 182 -17.65 -13.45 -17.71
CA VAL A 182 -18.94 -14.15 -17.71
C VAL A 182 -18.83 -15.54 -18.34
N LEU A 183 -19.66 -16.46 -17.89
CA LEU A 183 -19.72 -17.85 -18.31
C LEU A 183 -20.98 -18.15 -19.12
N HIS A 184 -20.91 -19.18 -19.96
CA HIS A 184 -22.08 -19.68 -20.71
C HIS A 184 -22.92 -18.62 -21.42
N LEU A 185 -22.27 -17.60 -22.00
CA LEU A 185 -22.97 -16.56 -22.76
C LEU A 185 -23.70 -17.19 -23.95
N GLN A 186 -25.02 -17.00 -23.99
CA GLN A 186 -25.90 -17.55 -25.01
C GLN A 186 -27.07 -16.61 -25.30
N ALA A 187 -27.72 -16.81 -26.45
CA ALA A 187 -29.00 -16.19 -26.74
C ALA A 187 -30.14 -17.16 -26.46
N GLU A 188 -31.00 -16.82 -25.51
CA GLU A 188 -32.23 -17.57 -25.22
C GLU A 188 -33.32 -17.29 -26.24
N TYR A 189 -33.32 -16.10 -26.81
CA TYR A 189 -34.28 -15.69 -27.83
C TYR A 189 -33.61 -14.82 -28.89
N VAL A 190 -33.91 -15.12 -30.16
CA VAL A 190 -33.44 -14.38 -31.32
C VAL A 190 -34.63 -13.94 -32.15
N GLY A 191 -35.09 -12.72 -31.90
CA GLY A 191 -36.19 -12.08 -32.61
C GLY A 191 -35.76 -11.42 -33.91
N VAL A 192 -36.72 -10.76 -34.55
CA VAL A 192 -36.52 -10.00 -35.79
C VAL A 192 -35.77 -8.70 -35.53
N THR A 193 -36.02 -8.05 -34.38
CA THR A 193 -35.42 -6.77 -33.97
C THR A 193 -34.87 -6.78 -32.55
N SER A 194 -34.85 -7.92 -31.87
CA SER A 194 -34.31 -8.06 -30.52
C SER A 194 -33.62 -9.40 -30.29
N VAL A 195 -32.70 -9.43 -29.35
CA VAL A 195 -32.03 -10.64 -28.85
C VAL A 195 -32.03 -10.61 -27.32
N ASN A 196 -32.43 -11.72 -26.69
CA ASN A 196 -32.29 -11.90 -25.24
C ASN A 196 -31.06 -12.76 -24.96
N LEU A 197 -30.11 -12.17 -24.25
CA LEU A 197 -28.87 -12.80 -23.85
C LEU A 197 -28.96 -13.23 -22.38
N THR A 198 -28.38 -14.39 -22.07
CA THR A 198 -28.14 -14.84 -20.70
C THR A 198 -26.72 -15.37 -20.55
N TRP A 199 -26.21 -15.31 -19.33
CA TRP A 199 -24.88 -15.77 -18.96
C TRP A 199 -24.87 -16.15 -17.49
N GLU A 200 -23.76 -16.69 -17.02
CA GLU A 200 -23.52 -17.07 -15.63
C GLU A 200 -22.28 -16.36 -15.09
N VAL A 201 -22.16 -16.23 -13.78
CA VAL A 201 -20.95 -15.73 -13.12
C VAL A 201 -20.69 -16.60 -11.90
N ASN A 202 -19.49 -17.17 -11.81
CA ASN A 202 -19.08 -18.04 -10.70
C ASN A 202 -18.09 -17.30 -9.80
N ASP A 203 -18.57 -16.21 -9.20
CA ASP A 203 -17.77 -15.33 -8.36
C ASP A 203 -18.53 -14.99 -7.08
N THR A 204 -17.85 -15.04 -5.94
CA THR A 204 -18.45 -14.71 -4.65
C THR A 204 -18.90 -13.25 -4.54
N ALA A 205 -18.36 -12.35 -5.37
CA ALA A 205 -18.74 -10.93 -5.40
C ALA A 205 -19.80 -10.60 -6.48
N SER A 206 -20.31 -11.59 -7.22
CA SER A 206 -21.16 -11.37 -8.40
C SER A 206 -22.45 -10.60 -8.12
N ASP A 207 -22.97 -10.66 -6.90
CA ASP A 207 -24.18 -9.95 -6.48
C ASP A 207 -24.04 -8.43 -6.57
N SER A 208 -22.80 -7.93 -6.56
CA SER A 208 -22.50 -6.51 -6.68
C SER A 208 -22.27 -6.04 -8.12
N TYR A 209 -22.21 -6.97 -9.08
CA TYR A 209 -21.82 -6.65 -10.46
C TYR A 209 -22.97 -6.04 -11.26
N THR A 210 -22.61 -5.09 -12.11
CA THR A 210 -23.39 -4.72 -13.28
C THR A 210 -22.71 -5.29 -14.52
N TYR A 211 -23.38 -5.20 -15.67
CA TYR A 211 -22.88 -5.75 -16.92
C TYR A 211 -22.97 -4.71 -18.02
N ARG A 212 -21.91 -4.63 -18.83
CA ARG A 212 -21.87 -3.83 -20.05
C ARG A 212 -21.84 -4.78 -21.25
N ILE A 213 -22.81 -4.61 -22.14
CA ILE A 213 -22.96 -5.38 -23.37
C ILE A 213 -22.56 -4.47 -24.52
N GLU A 214 -21.44 -4.76 -25.15
CA GLU A 214 -21.03 -4.17 -26.42
C GLU A 214 -21.80 -4.86 -27.54
N VAL A 215 -22.48 -4.08 -28.37
CA VAL A 215 -23.26 -4.54 -29.52
C VAL A 215 -22.56 -4.03 -30.77
N VAL A 216 -21.92 -4.95 -31.49
CA VAL A 216 -21.09 -4.65 -32.65
C VAL A 216 -21.75 -5.23 -33.90
N LYS A 217 -22.03 -4.38 -34.88
CA LYS A 217 -22.39 -4.77 -36.25
C LYS A 217 -21.46 -4.06 -37.22
N ASP A 218 -21.43 -2.74 -37.06
CA ASP A 218 -20.59 -1.77 -37.75
C ASP A 218 -20.27 -0.64 -36.75
N THR A 219 -19.42 0.31 -37.13
CA THR A 219 -19.19 1.53 -36.34
C THR A 219 -20.36 2.52 -36.49
N PRO A 220 -20.82 3.18 -35.41
CA PRO A 220 -20.32 3.15 -34.04
C PRO A 220 -20.82 1.97 -33.20
N ILE A 221 -20.00 1.55 -32.22
CA ILE A 221 -20.36 0.52 -31.24
C ILE A 221 -21.45 1.07 -30.30
N ARG A 222 -22.46 0.25 -30.02
CA ARG A 222 -23.52 0.57 -29.05
C ARG A 222 -23.29 -0.21 -27.76
N ASN A 223 -23.45 0.45 -26.62
CA ASN A 223 -23.41 -0.19 -25.29
C ASN A 223 -24.81 -0.29 -24.69
N VAL A 224 -25.11 -1.43 -24.08
CA VAL A 224 -26.30 -1.66 -23.24
C VAL A 224 -25.82 -2.07 -21.85
N THR A 225 -26.51 -1.64 -20.80
CA THR A 225 -26.18 -2.06 -19.43
C THR A 225 -27.25 -2.98 -18.85
N SER A 226 -26.85 -3.85 -17.94
CA SER A 226 -27.77 -4.70 -17.17
C SER A 226 -27.33 -4.79 -15.72
N SER A 227 -28.30 -4.87 -14.81
CA SER A 227 -28.08 -5.09 -13.38
C SER A 227 -28.08 -6.56 -12.99
N GLY A 228 -28.21 -7.48 -13.94
CA GLY A 228 -28.24 -8.91 -13.68
C GLY A 228 -27.70 -9.73 -14.85
N PRO A 229 -27.60 -11.06 -14.71
CA PRO A 229 -26.93 -11.93 -15.68
C PRO A 229 -27.78 -12.24 -16.92
N LYS A 230 -28.50 -11.23 -17.41
CA LYS A 230 -29.36 -11.27 -18.59
C LYS A 230 -29.54 -9.88 -19.16
N ALA A 231 -29.74 -9.77 -20.46
CA ALA A 231 -30.09 -8.51 -21.11
C ALA A 231 -30.98 -8.73 -22.32
N GLU A 232 -31.92 -7.82 -22.53
CA GLU A 232 -32.64 -7.70 -23.80
C GLU A 232 -32.00 -6.57 -24.61
N VAL A 233 -31.52 -6.89 -25.80
CA VAL A 233 -31.00 -5.91 -26.76
C VAL A 233 -32.01 -5.71 -27.87
N THR A 234 -32.61 -4.52 -27.93
CA THR A 234 -33.65 -4.15 -28.91
C THR A 234 -33.09 -3.27 -30.04
N GLU A 235 -33.96 -2.87 -30.98
CA GLU A 235 -33.63 -1.97 -32.10
C GLU A 235 -32.57 -2.54 -33.05
N LEU A 236 -32.56 -3.86 -33.21
CA LEU A 236 -31.69 -4.55 -34.15
C LEU A 236 -32.30 -4.61 -35.54
N ILE A 237 -31.45 -4.69 -36.56
CA ILE A 237 -31.87 -4.79 -37.96
C ILE A 237 -32.15 -6.27 -38.29
N PRO A 238 -33.26 -6.62 -38.96
CA PRO A 238 -33.58 -8.00 -39.34
C PRO A 238 -32.52 -8.66 -40.24
N GLY A 239 -32.36 -9.98 -40.12
CA GLY A 239 -31.45 -10.78 -40.96
C GLY A 239 -29.97 -10.36 -40.90
N THR A 240 -29.55 -9.66 -39.85
CA THR A 240 -28.23 -9.03 -39.72
C THR A 240 -27.41 -9.70 -38.63
N MET A 241 -26.11 -9.92 -38.89
CA MET A 241 -25.17 -10.43 -37.87
C MET A 241 -24.76 -9.31 -36.91
N TYR A 242 -24.82 -9.61 -35.62
CA TYR A 242 -24.27 -8.81 -34.54
C TYR A 242 -23.32 -9.67 -33.71
N GLU A 243 -22.20 -9.11 -33.29
CA GLU A 243 -21.35 -9.62 -32.23
C GLU A 243 -21.71 -8.91 -30.92
N PHE A 244 -22.00 -9.69 -29.89
CA PHE A 244 -22.33 -9.21 -28.54
C PHE A 244 -21.21 -9.60 -27.60
N THR A 245 -20.54 -8.62 -26.98
CA THR A 245 -19.52 -8.86 -25.96
C THR A 245 -20.03 -8.41 -24.60
N VAL A 246 -20.09 -9.31 -23.64
CA VAL A 246 -20.54 -9.02 -22.28
C VAL A 246 -19.35 -8.91 -21.34
N HIS A 247 -19.25 -7.77 -20.67
CA HIS A 247 -18.28 -7.49 -19.61
C HIS A 247 -19.00 -7.42 -18.26
N ALA A 248 -18.47 -8.09 -17.24
CA ALA A 248 -18.84 -7.83 -15.87
C ALA A 248 -18.11 -6.56 -15.38
N VAL A 249 -18.81 -5.72 -14.62
CA VAL A 249 -18.33 -4.45 -14.09
C VAL A 249 -18.46 -4.47 -12.58
N ALA A 250 -17.38 -4.15 -11.87
CA ALA A 250 -17.36 -4.13 -10.40
C ALA A 250 -18.26 -3.01 -9.84
N ALA A 251 -18.44 -3.00 -8.51
CA ALA A 251 -19.31 -2.05 -7.82
C ALA A 251 -18.90 -0.56 -7.97
N ASP A 252 -17.67 -0.30 -8.40
CA ASP A 252 -17.19 1.06 -8.73
C ASP A 252 -17.70 1.57 -10.09
N ASN A 253 -18.42 0.72 -10.84
CA ASN A 253 -18.97 1.00 -12.16
C ASN A 253 -17.90 1.45 -13.19
N GLY A 254 -16.64 1.06 -12.97
CA GLY A 254 -15.52 1.43 -13.83
C GLY A 254 -14.51 0.30 -14.04
N THR A 255 -14.35 -0.59 -13.09
CA THR A 255 -13.43 -1.73 -13.21
C THR A 255 -14.11 -2.87 -13.97
N GLU A 256 -13.71 -3.07 -15.22
CA GLU A 256 -14.27 -4.10 -16.11
C GLU A 256 -13.42 -5.37 -16.14
N GLY A 257 -14.11 -6.51 -16.13
CA GLY A 257 -13.55 -7.82 -16.41
C GLY A 257 -13.32 -8.04 -17.91
N GLU A 258 -12.67 -9.17 -18.22
CA GLU A 258 -12.55 -9.62 -19.60
C GLU A 258 -13.93 -9.90 -20.20
N GLY A 259 -14.14 -9.45 -21.43
CA GLY A 259 -15.39 -9.63 -22.15
C GLY A 259 -15.53 -11.03 -22.73
N ARG A 260 -16.76 -11.53 -22.81
CA ARG A 260 -17.06 -12.76 -23.55
C ARG A 260 -18.00 -12.46 -24.71
N SER A 261 -17.69 -13.01 -25.89
CA SER A 261 -18.39 -12.67 -27.12
C SER A 261 -19.22 -13.82 -27.70
N ILE A 262 -20.31 -13.48 -28.38
CA ILE A 262 -21.10 -14.38 -29.22
C ILE A 262 -21.58 -13.62 -30.48
N ALA A 263 -21.55 -14.28 -31.64
CA ALA A 263 -22.06 -13.72 -32.89
C ALA A 263 -23.39 -14.37 -33.30
N ILE A 264 -24.42 -13.56 -33.55
CA ILE A 264 -25.79 -14.01 -33.80
C ILE A 264 -26.39 -13.23 -34.97
N TYR A 265 -27.10 -13.92 -35.87
CA TYR A 265 -27.98 -13.29 -36.85
C TYR A 265 -29.37 -13.06 -36.26
N THR A 266 -29.91 -11.86 -36.38
CA THR A 266 -31.33 -11.62 -36.11
C THR A 266 -32.21 -12.42 -37.08
N SER A 267 -33.41 -12.78 -36.63
CA SER A 267 -34.39 -13.44 -37.48
C SER A 267 -34.76 -12.57 -38.69
N LYS A 268 -35.06 -13.22 -39.82
CA LYS A 268 -35.56 -12.53 -41.01
C LYS A 268 -37.02 -12.13 -40.81
N SER A 269 -37.43 -11.04 -41.47
CA SER A 269 -38.83 -10.62 -41.57
C SER A 269 -39.68 -11.60 -42.37
#